data_AF-A0A4D4LC46-F1
#
_entry.id   AF-A0A4D4LC46-F1
#
_cell.length_a   1.000
_cell.length_b   1.000
_cell.length_c   1.000
_cell.angle_alpha   90.00
_cell.angle_beta   90.00
_cell.angle_gamma   90.00
#
_symmetry.space_group_name_H-M   'P 1'
#
loop_
_entity.id
_entity.type
_entity.pdbx_description
1 polymer ?
#
loop_
_entity_poly.entity_id
_entity_poly.type
_entity_poly.pdbx_seq_one_letter_code
_entity_poly.pdbx_strand_id
1 'polypeptide(L)'
;MEEIVCEGMLVGVVPDPSFGRAEFRLEPGELMLLYSDGLTEAWGGVSGREMYGDERLADALAGCVGMQAPSVAERLELLTTEWLAGRPHDDISLLTLQAPPRRGSPPHHRPEGPGGSASTGEPGSP
;
A
#
# COMPACT_ATOMS: atom_id res chain seq x y z
N MET A 1 -9.56 -8.36 1.40
CA MET A 1 -8.58 -7.96 2.43
C MET A 1 -8.81 -8.87 3.61
N GLU A 2 -7.74 -9.48 4.11
CA GLU A 2 -7.77 -10.34 5.30
C GLU A 2 -6.83 -9.70 6.31
N GLU A 3 -7.26 -9.60 7.56
CA GLU A 3 -6.46 -9.09 8.66
C GLU A 3 -5.85 -10.26 9.44
N ILE A 4 -4.55 -10.20 9.70
CA ILE A 4 -3.82 -11.23 10.44
C ILE A 4 -3.50 -10.68 11.83
N VAL A 5 -4.15 -11.23 12.86
CA VAL A 5 -3.94 -10.83 14.26
C VAL A 5 -2.91 -11.76 14.90
N CYS A 6 -1.87 -11.18 15.50
CA CYS A 6 -0.84 -11.91 16.25
C CYS A 6 -0.52 -11.16 17.55
N GLU A 7 -0.97 -11.70 18.67
CA GLU A 7 -0.80 -11.08 19.99
C GLU A 7 0.58 -11.41 20.59
N GLY A 8 1.15 -10.51 21.39
CA GLY A 8 2.43 -10.74 22.07
C GLY A 8 2.70 -9.74 23.18
N MET A 9 3.62 -10.10 24.10
CA MET A 9 4.03 -9.21 25.19
C MET A 9 5.11 -8.21 24.74
N LEU A 10 5.18 -7.06 25.43
CA LEU A 10 6.20 -6.06 25.16
C LEU A 10 7.61 -6.59 25.51
N VAL A 11 8.53 -6.49 24.56
CA VAL A 11 9.93 -6.91 24.74
C VAL A 11 10.59 -6.02 25.79
N GLY A 12 11.28 -6.63 26.77
CA GLY A 12 12.13 -5.91 27.73
C GLY A 12 11.43 -5.36 28.97
N VAL A 13 10.11 -5.48 29.08
CA VAL A 13 9.35 -5.09 30.30
C VAL A 13 8.98 -6.31 31.14
N VAL A 14 8.64 -7.43 30.50
CA VAL A 14 8.30 -8.68 31.19
C VAL A 14 9.54 -9.58 31.25
N PRO A 15 9.92 -10.12 32.43
CA PRO A 15 11.12 -10.94 32.59
C PRO A 15 11.08 -12.30 31.86
N ASP A 16 9.90 -12.78 31.47
CA ASP A 16 9.70 -13.98 30.63
C ASP A 16 8.52 -13.75 29.67
N PRO A 17 8.73 -13.01 28.57
CA PRO A 17 7.65 -12.63 27.67
C PRO A 17 7.23 -13.80 26.77
N SER A 18 5.93 -14.05 26.68
CA SER A 18 5.36 -14.93 25.66
C SER A 18 5.01 -14.12 24.42
N PHE A 19 5.49 -14.57 23.26
CA PHE A 19 5.15 -13.98 21.96
C PHE A 19 4.26 -14.95 21.18
N GLY A 20 3.16 -14.44 20.64
CA GLY A 20 2.39 -15.15 19.64
C GLY A 20 3.18 -15.27 18.35
N ARG A 21 2.78 -16.27 17.55
CA ARG A 21 3.31 -16.51 16.21
C ARG A 21 2.13 -16.79 15.30
N ALA A 22 2.03 -16.03 14.23
CA ALA A 22 1.13 -16.32 13.12
C ALA A 22 1.97 -16.77 11.91
N GLU A 23 1.47 -17.78 11.20
CA GLU A 23 2.03 -18.22 9.93
C GLU A 23 0.97 -18.01 8.85
N PHE A 24 1.36 -17.33 7.78
CA PHE A 24 0.51 -17.08 6.62
C PHE A 24 1.28 -17.43 5.35
N ARG A 25 0.54 -17.74 4.29
CA ARG A 25 1.11 -18.03 2.97
C ARG A 25 0.51 -17.04 1.97
N LEU A 26 1.37 -16.27 1.33
CA LEU A 26 0.98 -15.44 0.20
C LEU A 26 0.93 -16.29 -1.07
N GLU A 27 -0.25 -16.38 -1.66
CA GLU A 27 -0.42 -16.94 -2.98
C GLU A 27 0.15 -15.99 -4.04
N PRO A 28 0.54 -16.51 -5.22
CA PRO A 28 1.18 -15.70 -6.25
C PRO A 28 0.36 -14.47 -6.66
N GLY A 29 0.99 -13.30 -6.61
CA GLY A 29 0.35 -12.02 -6.90
C GLY A 29 -0.30 -11.34 -5.69
N GLU A 30 -0.47 -12.04 -4.57
CA GLU A 30 -0.98 -11.45 -3.34
C GLU A 30 0.04 -10.51 -2.70
N LEU A 31 -0.49 -9.52 -1.99
CA LEU A 31 0.26 -8.49 -1.29
C LEU A 31 -0.14 -8.48 0.18
N MET A 32 0.85 -8.33 1.04
CA MET A 32 0.67 -8.07 2.46
C MET A 32 1.26 -6.71 2.79
N LEU A 33 0.52 -5.95 3.61
CA LEU A 33 0.99 -4.74 4.26
C LEU A 33 1.28 -5.06 5.74
N LEU A 34 2.45 -4.66 6.23
CA LEU A 34 2.72 -4.50 7.65
C LEU A 34 2.92 -3.02 7.95
N TYR A 35 2.41 -2.55 9.07
CA TYR A 35 2.49 -1.15 9.46
C TYR A 35 2.59 -1.00 10.98
N SER A 36 3.12 0.13 11.45
CA SER A 36 3.05 0.54 12.86
C SER A 36 1.75 1.29 13.15
N ASP A 37 1.31 1.27 14.40
CA ASP A 37 0.16 2.02 14.92
C ASP A 37 0.24 3.53 14.61
N GLY A 38 1.44 4.11 14.55
CA GLY A 38 1.65 5.51 14.13
C GLY A 38 0.96 5.88 12.81
N LEU A 39 0.73 4.92 11.90
CA LEU A 39 -0.06 5.13 10.68
C LEU A 39 -1.54 5.37 10.99
N THR A 40 -2.17 4.46 11.73
CA THR A 40 -3.61 4.48 11.98
C THR A 40 -3.98 5.50 13.05
N GLU A 41 -3.06 5.77 13.97
CA GLU A 41 -3.17 6.82 14.99
C GLU A 41 -2.78 8.23 14.51
N ALA A 42 -2.34 8.38 13.25
CA ALA A 42 -1.97 9.66 12.67
C ALA A 42 -3.15 10.66 12.69
N TRP A 43 -2.95 11.81 13.34
CA TRP A 43 -3.96 12.87 13.43
C TRP A 43 -3.94 13.80 12.22
N GLY A 44 -5.10 13.98 11.59
CA GLY A 44 -5.21 14.71 10.34
C GLY A 44 -6.64 15.05 9.93
N GLY A 45 -6.84 15.10 8.61
CA GLY A 45 -8.10 15.48 7.99
C GLY A 45 -8.34 17.00 7.95
N VAL A 46 -9.54 17.39 7.51
CA VAL A 46 -9.92 18.81 7.33
C VAL A 46 -9.87 19.56 8.66
N SER A 47 -10.31 18.91 9.74
CA SER A 47 -10.34 19.47 11.08
C SER A 47 -8.99 19.35 11.81
N GLY A 48 -8.12 18.43 11.38
CA GLY A 48 -6.89 18.06 12.11
C GLY A 48 -7.16 17.30 13.42
N ARG A 49 -8.38 16.81 13.62
CA ARG A 49 -8.85 16.19 14.88
C ARG A 49 -9.42 14.79 14.66
N GLU A 50 -9.08 14.19 13.54
CA GLU A 50 -9.48 12.84 13.20
C GLU A 50 -8.23 11.99 13.09
N MET A 51 -8.27 10.78 13.64
CA MET A 51 -7.25 9.77 13.37
C MET A 51 -7.45 9.22 11.96
N TYR A 52 -6.37 8.75 11.32
CA TYR A 52 -6.45 8.13 10.00
C TYR A 52 -7.36 6.89 10.05
N GLY A 53 -7.11 6.01 11.02
CA GLY A 53 -7.93 4.85 11.33
C GLY A 53 -7.84 3.72 10.31
N ASP A 54 -8.31 2.54 10.73
CA ASP A 54 -8.23 1.30 9.94
C ASP A 54 -9.16 1.34 8.73
N GLU A 55 -10.31 2.01 8.82
CA GLU A 55 -11.28 2.11 7.74
C GLU A 55 -10.68 2.82 6.52
N ARG A 56 -9.97 3.95 6.72
CA ARG A 56 -9.32 4.68 5.62
C ARG A 56 -8.16 3.90 5.03
N LEU A 57 -7.41 3.17 5.86
CA LEU A 57 -6.35 2.29 5.40
C LEU A 57 -6.91 1.16 4.53
N ALA A 58 -8.00 0.54 4.96
CA ALA A 58 -8.70 -0.50 4.21
C ALA A 58 -9.20 0.02 2.86
N ASP A 59 -9.81 1.20 2.84
CA ASP A 59 -10.27 1.85 1.61
C ASP A 59 -9.11 2.19 0.66
N ALA A 60 -8.01 2.71 1.20
CA ALA A 60 -6.81 3.00 0.43
C ALA A 60 -6.23 1.73 -0.22
N LEU A 61 -6.15 0.63 0.53
CA LEU A 61 -5.70 -0.67 0.05
C LEU A 61 -6.65 -1.28 -0.98
N ALA A 62 -7.97 -1.14 -0.80
CA ALA A 62 -8.95 -1.60 -1.77
C ALA A 62 -8.79 -0.89 -3.13
N GLY A 63 -8.35 0.37 -3.12
CA GLY A 63 -7.99 1.12 -4.33
C GLY A 63 -6.67 0.70 -4.99
N CYS A 64 -5.90 -0.20 -4.38
CA CYS A 64 -4.58 -0.62 -4.85
C CYS A 64 -4.57 -1.98 -5.58
N VAL A 65 -5.75 -2.57 -5.85
CA VAL A 65 -5.83 -3.90 -6.48
C VAL A 65 -5.08 -3.92 -7.82
N GLY A 66 -4.18 -4.90 -7.97
CA GLY A 66 -3.36 -5.09 -9.17
C GLY A 66 -2.09 -4.23 -9.22
N MET A 67 -1.85 -3.36 -8.24
CA MET A 67 -0.59 -2.64 -8.11
C MET A 67 0.54 -3.55 -7.60
N GLN A 68 1.78 -3.17 -7.93
CA GLN A 68 2.95 -3.83 -7.36
C GLN A 68 3.30 -3.26 -5.98
N ALA A 69 3.93 -4.07 -5.14
CA ALA A 69 4.27 -3.68 -3.76
C ALA A 69 4.88 -2.28 -3.61
N PRO A 70 5.92 -1.88 -4.38
CA PRO A 70 6.49 -0.54 -4.26
C PRO A 70 5.48 0.56 -4.54
N SER A 71 4.62 0.38 -5.54
CA SER A 71 3.59 1.38 -5.89
C SER A 71 2.50 1.49 -4.82
N VAL A 72 2.21 0.41 -4.09
CA VAL A 72 1.30 0.46 -2.94
C VAL A 72 1.93 1.24 -1.79
N ALA A 73 3.20 0.97 -1.47
CA ALA A 73 3.93 1.72 -0.44
C ALA A 73 3.98 3.22 -0.74
N GLU A 74 4.38 3.60 -1.97
CA GLU A 74 4.41 5.00 -2.43
C GLU A 74 3.04 5.69 -2.33
N ARG A 75 1.97 4.97 -2.69
CA ARG A 75 0.61 5.51 -2.60
C ARG A 75 0.18 5.73 -1.16
N LEU A 76 0.46 4.79 -0.26
CA LEU A 76 0.13 4.93 1.16
C LEU A 76 0.95 6.05 1.81
N GLU A 77 2.24 6.17 1.47
CA GLU A 77 3.10 7.27 1.92
C GLU A 77 2.54 8.63 1.49
N LEU A 78 2.12 8.77 0.23
CA LEU A 78 1.50 10.00 -0.27
C LEU A 78 0.21 10.34 0.50
N LEU A 79 -0.72 9.39 0.61
CA LEU A 79 -1.99 9.58 1.31
C LEU A 79 -1.78 9.95 2.79
N THR A 80 -0.80 9.32 3.43
CA THR A 80 -0.46 9.59 4.84
C THR A 80 0.14 11.00 4.99
N THR A 81 1.04 11.39 4.09
CA THR A 81 1.64 12.73 4.08
C THR A 81 0.58 13.81 3.87
N GLU A 82 -0.33 13.60 2.93
CA GLU A 82 -1.46 14.51 2.67
C GLU A 82 -2.38 14.61 3.88
N TRP A 83 -2.67 13.49 4.55
CA TRP A 83 -3.52 13.45 5.74
C TRP A 83 -2.93 14.26 6.90
N LEU A 84 -1.64 14.01 7.18
CA LEU A 84 -0.88 14.70 8.23
C LEU A 84 -0.84 16.20 7.98
N ALA A 85 -0.68 16.64 6.73
CA ALA A 85 -0.57 18.04 6.35
C ALA A 85 0.49 18.79 7.18
N GLY A 86 1.62 18.14 7.45
CA GLY A 86 2.74 18.69 8.23
C GLY A 86 2.53 18.72 9.75
N ARG A 87 1.48 18.08 10.27
CA ARG A 87 1.25 17.96 11.72
C ARG A 87 2.22 16.95 12.37
N PRO A 88 2.53 17.11 13.67
CA PRO A 88 3.29 16.11 14.42
C PRO A 88 2.58 14.76 14.46
N HIS A 89 3.37 13.69 14.47
CA HIS A 89 2.90 12.31 14.53
C HIS A 89 3.96 11.44 15.21
N ASP A 90 3.57 10.24 15.64
CA ASP A 90 4.50 9.21 16.08
C ASP A 90 5.24 8.59 14.86
N ASP A 91 6.22 7.72 15.10
CA ASP A 91 6.97 7.08 14.02
C ASP A 91 6.06 6.19 13.14
N ILE A 92 6.00 6.50 11.84
CA ILE A 92 5.23 5.76 10.86
C ILE A 92 6.16 4.84 10.08
N SER A 93 5.88 3.53 10.14
CA SER A 93 6.59 2.52 9.37
C SER A 93 5.61 1.73 8.49
N LEU A 94 6.01 1.50 7.24
CA LEU A 94 5.24 0.75 6.24
C LEU A 94 6.15 -0.27 5.58
N LEU A 95 5.65 -1.51 5.42
CA LEU A 95 6.32 -2.55 4.66
C LEU A 95 5.31 -3.30 3.79
N THR A 96 5.51 -3.24 2.48
CA THR A 96 4.73 -4.03 1.52
C THR A 96 5.53 -5.23 1.04
N LEU A 97 4.95 -6.42 1.13
CA LEU A 97 5.51 -7.67 0.63
C LEU A 97 4.57 -8.26 -0.42
N GLN A 98 5.09 -8.63 -1.58
CA GLN A 98 4.30 -9.23 -2.65
C GLN A 98 4.92 -10.55 -3.10
N ALA A 99 4.08 -11.58 -3.17
CA ALA A 99 4.48 -12.84 -3.77
C ALA A 99 4.57 -12.67 -5.29
N PRO A 100 5.65 -13.14 -5.94
CA PRO A 100 5.77 -13.05 -7.38
C PRO A 100 4.61 -13.78 -8.06
N PRO A 101 4.05 -13.24 -9.15
CA PRO A 101 2.99 -13.91 -9.89
C PRO A 101 3.48 -15.25 -10.46
N ARG A 102 2.55 -16.19 -10.70
CA ARG A 102 2.88 -17.45 -11.39
C ARG A 102 3.47 -17.08 -12.75
N ARG A 103 4.65 -17.64 -13.08
CA ARG A 103 5.27 -17.45 -14.40
C ARG A 103 4.25 -17.84 -15.47
N GLY A 104 3.75 -16.87 -16.23
CA GLY A 104 2.72 -17.06 -17.26
C GLY A 104 1.66 -15.94 -17.33
N SER A 105 1.48 -15.12 -16.30
CA SER A 105 0.62 -13.94 -16.40
C SER A 105 1.36 -12.80 -17.10
N PRO A 106 0.81 -12.18 -18.16
CA PRO A 106 1.44 -11.02 -18.79
C PRO A 106 1.52 -9.87 -17.77
N PRO A 107 2.59 -9.04 -17.81
CA PRO A 107 2.64 -7.85 -16.98
C PRO A 107 1.43 -6.96 -17.29
N HIS A 108 0.74 -6.48 -16.24
CA HIS A 108 -0.30 -5.47 -16.39
C HIS A 108 0.36 -4.19 -16.91
N HIS A 109 0.19 -3.94 -18.21
CA HIS A 109 0.76 -2.80 -18.90
C HIS A 109 0.21 -1.50 -18.30
N ARG A 110 1.11 -0.62 -17.86
CA ARG A 110 0.79 0.78 -17.55
C ARG A 110 0.23 1.44 -18.82
N PRO A 111 -0.83 2.28 -18.77
CA PRO A 111 -1.27 2.98 -19.96
C PRO A 111 -0.16 3.95 -20.40
N GLU A 112 0.40 3.72 -21.59
CA GLU A 112 1.19 4.74 -22.28
C GLU A 112 0.23 5.84 -22.75
N GLY A 113 0.61 7.09 -22.47
CA GLY A 113 -0.16 8.26 -22.87
C GLY A 113 -0.33 8.37 -24.39
N PRO A 114 -1.29 9.17 -24.87
CA PRO A 114 -1.65 9.19 -26.28
C PRO A 114 -0.51 9.74 -27.13
N GLY A 115 0.14 8.85 -27.90
CA GLY A 115 1.06 9.20 -28.97
C GLY A 115 0.30 9.93 -30.08
N GLY A 116 0.72 11.16 -30.38
CA GLY A 116 0.12 12.02 -31.38
C GLY A 116 0.17 11.42 -32.79
N SER A 117 -0.93 11.60 -33.51
CA SER A 117 -1.13 11.18 -34.89
C SER A 117 -0.12 11.82 -35.84
N ALA A 118 0.74 11.01 -36.45
CA ALA A 118 1.51 11.40 -37.61
C ALA A 118 0.64 11.32 -38.88
N SER A 119 0.36 12.47 -39.49
CA SER A 119 -0.22 12.55 -40.83
C SER A 119 0.78 12.05 -41.86
N THR A 120 0.46 10.96 -42.55
CA THR A 120 1.22 10.49 -43.73
C THR A 120 0.35 10.70 -44.97
N GLY A 121 0.89 11.44 -45.93
CA GLY A 121 0.20 11.88 -47.14
C GLY A 121 -0.08 10.77 -48.15
N GLU A 122 -1.06 11.04 -49.01
CA GLU A 122 -1.43 10.20 -50.14
C GLU A 122 -0.41 10.33 -51.30
N PRO A 123 0.01 9.22 -51.93
CA PRO A 123 0.62 9.24 -53.24
C PRO A 123 -0.46 9.13 -54.34
N GLY A 124 -0.28 9.87 -55.43
CA GLY A 124 -1.23 9.97 -56.52
C GLY A 124 -1.23 8.83 -57.56
N SER A 125 -1.95 9.15 -58.64
CA SER A 125 -2.07 8.50 -59.96
C SER A 125 -3.08 7.34 -60.06
N PRO A 126 -3.57 6.99 -61.28
CA PRO A 126 -2.96 7.16 -62.61
C PRO A 126 -3.07 8.53 -63.26
#